data_AF-A0AAP5Z1V3-F1
#
_entry.id   AF-A0AAP5Z1V3-F1
#
_cell.length_a   1.000
_cell.length_b   1.000
_cell.length_c   1.000
_cell.angle_alpha   90.00
_cell.angle_beta   90.00
_cell.angle_gamma   90.00
#
_symmetry.space_group_name_H-M   'P 1'
#
loop_
_entity.id
_entity.type
_entity.pdbx_description
1 polymer ?
#
loop_
_entity_poly.entity_id
_entity_poly.type
_entity_poly.pdbx_seq_one_letter_code
_entity_poly.pdbx_strand_id
1 'polypeptide(L)'
;SGVFKLLPDKQGWKVNGHSLQIRTDDKSWPELDAAFDWQPDGWKLNLSQLDIEALIPLVKLAPESESTSDLLNKLAPKGRVEDIRLAMNGGLDTLRYSADLDELAMTQWELLPGFQHVQGSVAGDLKQAKAKVTVIDDVFPYGDVFQAPLNIKQGEVDIIWQQDETGWRLWSDKVTAATPDLQVLGAFRLDFPKEQSPFLSFYAEADLYNAGETWRYLPTLALGQDLTDYLSTAIQGGKVNTAKLLW
;
A
#
# COMPACT_ATOMS: atom_id res chain seq x y z
N SER A 1 -2.13 -16.02 27.12
CA SER A 1 -0.97 -16.49 27.92
C SER A 1 0.32 -16.16 27.17
N GLY A 2 1.49 -16.39 27.75
CA GLY A 2 2.80 -16.16 27.12
C GLY A 2 3.91 -16.07 28.15
N VAL A 3 5.16 -16.00 27.69
CA VAL A 3 6.33 -15.78 28.56
C VAL A 3 6.82 -14.35 28.38
N PHE A 4 7.00 -13.65 29.49
CA PHE A 4 7.52 -12.28 29.50
C PHE A 4 8.80 -12.23 30.34
N LYS A 5 9.85 -11.63 29.81
CA LYS A 5 11.14 -11.45 30.48
C LYS A 5 11.56 -9.98 30.40
N LEU A 6 11.76 -9.37 31.57
CA LEU A 6 12.30 -8.02 31.73
C LEU A 6 13.67 -8.13 32.39
N LEU A 7 14.69 -7.55 31.75
CA LEU A 7 16.07 -7.56 32.24
C LEU A 7 16.64 -6.14 32.17
N PRO A 8 17.33 -5.66 33.22
CA PRO A 8 18.12 -4.45 33.08
C PRO A 8 19.28 -4.69 32.10
N ASP A 9 19.58 -3.70 31.25
CA ASP A 9 20.70 -3.74 30.32
C ASP A 9 21.37 -2.35 30.23
N LYS A 10 22.62 -2.26 30.68
CA LYS A 10 23.37 -0.99 30.82
C LYS A 10 22.59 0.06 31.64
N GLN A 11 22.12 1.13 31.00
CA GLN A 11 21.33 2.20 31.63
C GLN A 11 19.82 2.05 31.34
N GLY A 12 19.44 0.96 30.67
CA GLY A 12 18.09 0.73 30.19
C GLY A 12 17.57 -0.68 30.45
N TRP A 13 16.66 -1.12 29.60
CA TRP A 13 15.90 -2.34 29.79
C TRP A 13 15.76 -3.12 28.49
N LYS A 14 15.89 -4.44 28.59
CA LYS A 14 15.48 -5.40 27.56
C LYS A 14 14.23 -6.12 27.98
N VAL A 15 13.24 -6.12 27.10
CA VAL A 15 11.95 -6.78 27.28
C VAL A 15 11.76 -7.77 26.15
N ASN A 16 11.52 -9.03 26.49
CA ASN A 16 11.19 -10.07 25.52
C ASN A 16 9.86 -10.71 25.91
N GLY A 17 8.94 -10.76 24.94
CA GLY A 17 7.71 -11.52 24.99
C GLY A 17 7.78 -12.67 24.00
N HIS A 18 7.40 -13.87 24.43
CA HIS A 18 7.33 -15.04 23.56
C HIS A 18 5.95 -15.71 23.66
N SER A 19 5.41 -16.10 22.51
CA SER A 19 4.09 -16.71 22.35
C SER A 19 3.00 -15.92 23.08
N LEU A 20 3.02 -14.60 22.94
CA LEU A 20 2.04 -13.72 23.57
C LEU A 20 0.70 -13.87 22.83
N GLN A 21 -0.34 -14.24 23.58
CA GLN A 21 -1.72 -14.24 23.09
C GLN A 21 -2.41 -12.96 23.57
N ILE A 22 -2.58 -12.03 22.63
CA ILE A 22 -3.20 -10.71 22.86
C ILE A 22 -4.59 -10.69 22.25
N ARG A 23 -5.48 -9.86 22.80
CA ARG A 23 -6.85 -9.70 22.31
C ARG A 23 -7.27 -8.23 22.46
N THR A 24 -7.86 -7.66 21.41
CA THR A 24 -8.45 -6.32 21.42
C THR A 24 -9.90 -6.44 20.96
N ASP A 25 -10.86 -5.89 21.72
CA ASP A 25 -12.30 -5.93 21.40
C ASP A 25 -12.79 -7.32 20.94
N ASP A 26 -12.47 -8.33 21.76
CA ASP A 26 -12.75 -9.76 21.52
C ASP A 26 -12.05 -10.40 20.31
N LYS A 27 -11.31 -9.64 19.50
CA LYS A 27 -10.50 -10.16 18.38
C LYS A 27 -9.12 -10.59 18.86
N SER A 28 -8.84 -11.89 18.73
CA SER A 28 -7.53 -12.46 19.07
C SER A 28 -6.51 -12.04 18.04
N TRP A 29 -5.32 -11.67 18.50
CA TRP A 29 -4.17 -11.38 17.67
C TRP A 29 -3.51 -12.71 17.27
N PRO A 30 -2.72 -12.72 16.18
CA PRO A 30 -1.82 -13.84 15.93
C PRO A 30 -0.83 -13.98 17.09
N GLU A 31 -0.21 -15.16 17.18
CA GLU A 31 0.82 -15.38 18.20
C GLU A 31 1.95 -14.36 18.01
N LEU A 32 2.17 -13.54 19.05
CA LEU A 32 3.10 -12.42 18.99
C LEU A 32 4.37 -12.72 19.78
N ASP A 33 5.50 -12.60 19.09
CA ASP A 33 6.82 -12.46 19.71
C ASP A 33 7.22 -10.99 19.63
N ALA A 34 7.74 -10.46 20.72
CA ALA A 34 8.14 -9.07 20.83
C ALA A 34 9.50 -8.95 21.51
N ALA A 35 10.37 -8.12 20.95
CA ALA A 35 11.63 -7.75 21.57
C ALA A 35 11.75 -6.23 21.59
N PHE A 36 11.86 -5.65 22.78
CA PHE A 36 12.02 -4.22 22.99
C PHE A 36 13.32 -3.96 23.75
N ASP A 37 14.16 -3.11 23.20
CA ASP A 37 15.39 -2.62 23.82
C ASP A 37 15.25 -1.12 23.99
N TRP A 38 15.23 -0.66 25.24
CA TRP A 38 15.15 0.75 25.58
C TRP A 38 16.44 1.18 26.26
N GLN A 39 16.99 2.30 25.82
CA GLN A 39 18.12 3.01 26.40
C GLN A 39 17.76 4.51 26.52
N PRO A 40 18.46 5.29 27.35
CA PRO A 40 18.18 6.73 27.50
C PRO A 40 18.28 7.53 26.19
N ASP A 41 19.10 7.07 25.25
CA ASP A 41 19.35 7.69 23.95
C ASP A 41 18.46 7.16 22.83
N GLY A 42 17.67 6.10 23.06
CA GLY A 42 16.85 5.52 22.00
C GLY A 42 16.23 4.17 22.33
N TRP A 43 15.42 3.66 21.41
CA TRP A 43 14.78 2.36 21.54
C TRP A 43 14.69 1.61 20.22
N LYS A 44 14.57 0.29 20.31
CA LYS A 44 14.29 -0.63 19.21
C LYS A 44 13.14 -1.55 19.60
N LEU A 45 12.20 -1.77 18.69
CA LEU A 45 11.09 -2.69 18.85
C LEU A 45 11.06 -3.61 17.63
N ASN A 46 11.09 -4.92 17.87
CA ASN A 46 10.81 -5.93 16.87
C ASN A 46 9.54 -6.68 17.29
N LEU A 47 8.62 -6.87 16.34
CA LEU A 47 7.41 -7.66 16.51
C LEU A 47 7.35 -8.70 15.39
N SER A 48 6.99 -9.94 15.72
CA SER A 48 6.94 -11.02 14.72
C SER A 48 5.84 -10.78 13.68
N GLN A 49 4.61 -10.52 14.13
CA GLN A 49 3.46 -10.37 13.27
C GLN A 49 2.29 -9.66 13.97
N LEU A 50 1.47 -8.98 13.19
CA LEU A 50 0.23 -8.33 13.64
C LEU A 50 -0.85 -8.47 12.56
N ASP A 51 -2.09 -8.69 12.99
CA ASP A 51 -3.25 -8.56 12.10
C ASP A 51 -3.66 -7.08 12.01
N ILE A 52 -3.73 -6.52 10.80
CA ILE A 52 -4.07 -5.10 10.58
C ILE A 52 -5.41 -4.76 11.22
N GLU A 53 -6.41 -5.63 11.04
CA GLU A 53 -7.76 -5.41 11.57
C GLU A 53 -7.79 -5.37 13.11
N ALA A 54 -6.85 -6.04 13.78
CA ALA A 54 -6.77 -6.04 15.24
C ALA A 54 -6.14 -4.74 15.80
N LEU A 55 -5.45 -3.97 14.95
CA LEU A 55 -4.86 -2.67 15.28
C LEU A 55 -5.84 -1.50 15.09
N ILE A 56 -6.84 -1.64 14.21
CA ILE A 56 -7.81 -0.57 13.92
C ILE A 56 -8.46 0.01 15.19
N PRO A 57 -8.91 -0.78 16.20
CA PRO A 57 -9.48 -0.22 17.42
C PRO A 57 -8.50 0.65 18.22
N LEU A 58 -7.19 0.37 18.14
CA LEU A 58 -6.16 1.12 18.87
C LEU A 58 -5.98 2.53 18.30
N VAL A 59 -6.23 2.73 16.99
CA VAL A 59 -6.13 4.05 16.35
C VAL A 59 -7.09 5.05 16.98
N LYS A 60 -8.27 4.59 17.43
CA LYS A 60 -9.28 5.42 18.10
C LYS A 60 -8.81 5.96 19.46
N LEU A 61 -7.75 5.40 20.02
CA LEU A 61 -7.17 5.85 21.30
C LEU A 61 -6.20 7.02 21.12
N ALA A 62 -5.74 7.29 19.89
CA ALA A 62 -4.85 8.40 19.60
C ALA A 62 -5.60 9.76 19.63
N PRO A 63 -4.94 10.85 20.05
CA PRO A 63 -5.48 12.19 19.91
C PRO A 63 -5.81 12.51 18.44
N GLU A 64 -6.90 13.26 18.21
CA GLU A 64 -7.31 13.73 16.86
C GLU A 64 -7.52 12.59 15.84
N SER A 65 -7.94 11.41 16.30
CA SER A 65 -8.06 10.19 15.48
C SER A 65 -9.33 10.08 14.64
N GLU A 66 -10.27 11.02 14.71
CA GLU A 66 -11.57 10.93 14.02
C GLU A 66 -11.42 10.77 12.51
N SER A 67 -10.65 11.66 11.86
CA SER A 67 -10.42 11.63 10.41
C SER A 67 -9.70 10.35 9.96
N THR A 68 -8.73 9.89 10.75
CA THR A 68 -7.98 8.67 10.48
C THR A 68 -8.88 7.44 10.65
N SER A 69 -9.73 7.43 11.67
CA SER A 69 -10.68 6.36 11.93
C SER A 69 -11.71 6.26 10.82
N ASP A 70 -12.26 7.38 10.35
CA ASP A 70 -13.19 7.42 9.22
C ASP A 70 -12.55 6.90 7.93
N LEU A 71 -11.31 7.28 7.67
CA LEU A 71 -10.55 6.78 6.52
C LEU A 71 -10.34 5.26 6.63
N LEU A 72 -9.88 4.76 7.77
CA LEU A 72 -9.67 3.33 7.99
C LEU A 72 -10.98 2.53 7.91
N ASN A 73 -12.09 3.09 8.34
CA ASN A 73 -13.41 2.46 8.20
C ASN A 73 -13.84 2.35 6.73
N LYS A 74 -13.53 3.36 5.90
CA LYS A 74 -13.82 3.34 4.45
C LYS A 74 -12.92 2.39 3.68
N LEU A 75 -11.61 2.41 3.97
CA LEU A 75 -10.64 1.51 3.36
C LEU A 75 -10.81 0.07 3.84
N ALA A 76 -11.21 -0.11 5.09
CA ALA A 76 -11.32 -1.39 5.79
C ALA A 76 -10.12 -2.32 5.52
N PRO A 77 -8.87 -1.86 5.77
CA PRO A 77 -7.68 -2.61 5.41
C PRO A 77 -7.57 -3.89 6.24
N LYS A 78 -7.15 -4.98 5.59
CA LYS A 78 -6.95 -6.30 6.19
C LYS A 78 -5.63 -6.88 5.73
N GLY A 79 -5.26 -8.00 6.35
CA GLY A 79 -4.02 -8.71 6.08
C GLY A 79 -3.12 -8.75 7.30
N ARG A 80 -1.92 -9.28 7.10
CA ARG A 80 -0.90 -9.42 8.11
C ARG A 80 0.26 -8.48 7.83
N VAL A 81 0.84 -7.97 8.91
CA VAL A 81 2.12 -7.26 8.89
C VAL A 81 3.11 -8.12 9.66
N GLU A 82 4.21 -8.49 9.03
CA GLU A 82 5.22 -9.40 9.55
C GLU A 82 6.58 -8.71 9.63
N ASP A 83 7.50 -9.28 10.41
CA ASP A 83 8.88 -8.81 10.55
C ASP A 83 9.01 -7.31 10.82
N ILE A 84 8.13 -6.80 11.69
CA ILE A 84 8.03 -5.38 12.00
C ILE A 84 9.23 -4.96 12.85
N ARG A 85 9.95 -3.95 12.38
CA ARG A 85 11.09 -3.37 13.07
C ARG A 85 10.92 -1.87 13.14
N LEU A 86 11.06 -1.33 14.34
CA LEU A 86 11.01 0.10 14.62
C LEU A 86 12.24 0.48 15.44
N ALA A 87 12.83 1.63 15.15
CA ALA A 87 13.94 2.16 15.93
C ALA A 87 13.90 3.68 15.96
N MET A 88 14.22 4.28 17.09
CA MET A 88 14.29 5.74 17.25
C MET A 88 15.39 6.07 18.24
N ASN A 89 16.26 7.02 17.89
CA ASN A 89 17.37 7.47 18.74
C ASN A 89 17.22 8.97 18.99
N GLY A 90 16.86 9.35 20.21
CA GLY A 90 16.56 10.73 20.57
C GLY A 90 15.17 11.14 20.10
N GLY A 91 15.10 11.89 18.99
CA GLY A 91 13.87 12.52 18.49
C GLY A 91 13.10 11.71 17.45
N LEU A 92 11.84 12.10 17.22
CA LEU A 92 10.94 11.48 16.22
C LEU A 92 11.51 11.50 14.80
N ASP A 93 12.31 12.52 14.46
CA ASP A 93 12.99 12.67 13.15
C ASP A 93 13.97 11.52 12.83
N THR A 94 14.40 10.80 13.86
CA THR A 94 15.27 9.62 13.73
C THR A 94 14.51 8.30 13.60
N LEU A 95 13.17 8.31 13.68
CA LEU A 95 12.36 7.11 13.56
C LEU A 95 12.67 6.40 12.24
N ARG A 96 12.94 5.11 12.32
CA ARG A 96 13.14 4.18 11.21
C ARG A 96 12.19 3.00 11.37
N TYR A 97 11.64 2.54 10.26
CA TYR A 97 10.73 1.41 10.26
C TYR A 97 10.98 0.49 9.07
N SER A 98 10.64 -0.79 9.25
CA SER A 98 10.46 -1.76 8.16
C SER A 98 9.42 -2.80 8.54
N ALA A 99 8.72 -3.35 7.57
CA ALA A 99 7.80 -4.47 7.74
C ALA A 99 7.54 -5.16 6.41
N ASP A 100 7.16 -6.43 6.49
CA ASP A 100 6.60 -7.21 5.38
C ASP A 100 5.07 -7.23 5.50
N LEU A 101 4.41 -7.31 4.36
CA LEU A 101 2.97 -7.18 4.21
C LEU A 101 2.46 -8.42 3.46
N ASP A 102 1.51 -9.12 4.04
CA ASP A 102 1.02 -10.38 3.51
C ASP A 102 -0.50 -10.42 3.46
N GLU A 103 -1.05 -10.92 2.34
CA GLU A 103 -2.49 -11.00 2.06
C GLU A 103 -3.24 -9.70 2.40
N LEU A 104 -2.68 -8.57 1.97
CA LEU A 104 -3.33 -7.28 2.12
C LEU A 104 -4.59 -7.22 1.28
N ALA A 105 -5.65 -6.77 1.93
CA ALA A 105 -6.92 -6.49 1.29
C ALA A 105 -7.40 -5.09 1.67
N MET A 106 -8.12 -4.45 0.75
CA MET A 106 -8.70 -3.13 0.94
C MET A 106 -9.99 -3.01 0.14
N THR A 107 -10.93 -2.24 0.67
CA THR A 107 -12.15 -1.87 -0.06
C THR A 107 -11.86 -0.71 -1.00
N GLN A 108 -12.53 -0.71 -2.15
CA GLN A 108 -12.47 0.41 -3.09
C GLN A 108 -12.90 1.71 -2.42
N TRP A 109 -12.13 2.77 -2.63
CA TRP A 109 -12.43 4.09 -2.10
C TRP A 109 -11.99 5.19 -3.05
N GLU A 110 -12.92 6.05 -3.45
CA GLU A 110 -12.70 7.13 -4.42
C GLU A 110 -12.00 6.63 -5.69
N LEU A 111 -10.79 7.10 -5.99
CA LEU A 111 -10.02 6.70 -7.17
C LEU A 111 -9.12 5.48 -6.92
N LEU A 112 -9.04 5.00 -5.68
CA LEU A 112 -8.23 3.84 -5.31
C LEU A 112 -9.02 2.55 -5.51
N PRO A 113 -8.39 1.51 -6.11
CA PRO A 113 -9.03 0.23 -6.24
C PRO A 113 -9.14 -0.48 -4.89
N GLY A 114 -10.13 -1.36 -4.78
CA GLY A 114 -10.04 -2.46 -3.82
C GLY A 114 -9.09 -3.54 -4.33
N PHE A 115 -8.68 -4.44 -3.44
CA PHE A 115 -7.84 -5.61 -3.74
C PHE A 115 -7.92 -6.60 -2.57
N GLN A 116 -7.43 -7.83 -2.76
CA GLN A 116 -7.52 -8.89 -1.74
C GLN A 116 -6.21 -9.63 -1.49
N HIS A 117 -5.34 -9.73 -2.50
CA HIS A 117 -4.18 -10.61 -2.50
C HIS A 117 -2.90 -9.84 -2.79
N VAL A 118 -2.77 -8.66 -2.19
CA VAL A 118 -1.59 -7.80 -2.35
C VAL A 118 -0.58 -8.12 -1.25
N GLN A 119 0.68 -8.28 -1.64
CA GLN A 119 1.78 -8.55 -0.72
C GLN A 119 2.97 -7.66 -1.03
N GLY A 120 3.83 -7.43 -0.06
CA GLY A 120 4.93 -6.50 -0.24
C GLY A 120 5.83 -6.33 0.97
N SER A 121 6.68 -5.31 0.88
CA SER A 121 7.54 -4.88 1.97
C SER A 121 7.61 -3.37 1.97
N VAL A 122 7.74 -2.75 3.14
CA VAL A 122 7.92 -1.30 3.28
C VAL A 122 9.07 -1.02 4.23
N ALA A 123 9.90 -0.02 3.91
CA ALA A 123 10.94 0.47 4.81
C ALA A 123 11.18 1.96 4.60
N GLY A 124 11.44 2.69 5.69
CA GLY A 124 11.58 4.13 5.60
C GLY A 124 11.82 4.85 6.90
N ASP A 125 11.63 6.16 6.82
CA ASP A 125 11.64 7.12 7.90
C ASP A 125 10.52 8.17 7.71
N LEU A 126 10.53 9.23 8.51
CA LEU A 126 9.52 10.27 8.41
C LEU A 126 9.59 11.09 7.11
N LYS A 127 10.70 11.07 6.37
CA LYS A 127 10.91 11.88 5.16
C LYS A 127 10.89 11.06 3.87
N GLN A 128 11.20 9.77 3.94
CA GLN A 128 11.25 8.90 2.77
C GLN A 128 10.86 7.47 3.11
N ALA A 129 10.23 6.79 2.15
CA ALA A 129 9.89 5.39 2.26
C ALA A 129 10.06 4.69 0.92
N LYS A 130 10.38 3.40 0.95
CA LYS A 130 10.35 2.51 -0.20
C LYS A 130 9.38 1.40 0.10
N ALA A 131 8.54 1.08 -0.87
CA ALA A 131 7.65 -0.06 -0.82
C ALA A 131 7.84 -0.90 -2.07
N LYS A 132 7.92 -2.22 -1.89
CA LYS A 132 7.78 -3.18 -2.98
C LYS A 132 6.40 -3.80 -2.84
N VAL A 133 5.63 -3.80 -3.92
CA VAL A 133 4.27 -4.34 -3.94
C VAL A 133 4.16 -5.33 -5.08
N THR A 134 3.58 -6.48 -4.78
CA THR A 134 3.34 -7.57 -5.72
C THR A 134 1.93 -8.09 -5.58
N VAL A 135 1.37 -8.58 -6.67
CA VAL A 135 0.05 -9.20 -6.72
C VAL A 135 0.08 -10.34 -7.73
N ILE A 136 -0.59 -11.44 -7.40
CA ILE A 136 -0.77 -12.60 -8.27
C ILE A 136 -2.25 -12.96 -8.21
N ASP A 137 -2.89 -13.06 -9.38
CA ASP A 137 -4.29 -13.47 -9.55
C ASP A 137 -5.28 -12.76 -8.59
N ASP A 138 -5.50 -11.46 -8.81
CA ASP A 138 -6.44 -10.64 -8.04
C ASP A 138 -7.39 -9.85 -8.96
N VAL A 139 -8.47 -9.35 -8.40
CA VAL A 139 -9.48 -8.53 -9.08
C VAL A 139 -9.56 -7.18 -8.38
N PHE A 140 -9.24 -6.12 -9.11
CA PHE A 140 -9.19 -4.76 -8.57
C PHE A 140 -10.48 -4.01 -8.93
N PRO A 141 -11.49 -3.94 -8.03
CA PRO A 141 -12.66 -3.10 -8.23
C PRO A 141 -12.28 -1.63 -8.11
N TYR A 142 -12.59 -0.83 -9.12
CA TYR A 142 -12.29 0.60 -9.18
C TYR A 142 -13.55 1.49 -9.05
N GLY A 143 -14.68 0.90 -8.66
CA GLY A 143 -15.95 1.61 -8.56
C GLY A 143 -16.34 2.20 -9.91
N ASP A 144 -16.71 3.47 -9.93
CA ASP A 144 -17.17 4.16 -11.13
C ASP A 144 -16.02 4.67 -12.03
N VAL A 145 -14.76 4.46 -11.65
CA VAL A 145 -13.61 4.87 -12.49
C VAL A 145 -13.57 4.05 -13.78
N PHE A 146 -13.84 2.74 -13.72
CA PHE A 146 -13.86 1.84 -14.88
C PHE A 146 -15.20 1.11 -14.97
N GLN A 147 -15.59 0.71 -16.18
CA GLN A 147 -16.86 0.01 -16.43
C GLN A 147 -16.91 -1.40 -15.82
N ALA A 148 -15.76 -1.98 -15.46
CA ALA A 148 -15.67 -3.26 -14.76
C ALA A 148 -14.38 -3.35 -13.94
N PRO A 149 -14.32 -4.25 -12.93
CA PRO A 149 -13.08 -4.53 -12.23
C PRO A 149 -11.96 -4.97 -13.17
N LEU A 150 -10.73 -4.63 -12.81
CA LEU A 150 -9.53 -5.02 -13.56
C LEU A 150 -9.02 -6.36 -13.04
N ASN A 151 -8.90 -7.35 -13.92
CA ASN A 151 -8.35 -8.65 -13.58
C ASN A 151 -6.82 -8.59 -13.71
N ILE A 152 -6.10 -8.81 -12.62
CA ILE A 152 -4.65 -8.77 -12.57
C ILE A 152 -4.13 -10.20 -12.41
N LYS A 153 -3.42 -10.71 -13.42
CA LYS A 153 -2.72 -12.01 -13.30
C LYS A 153 -1.43 -11.86 -12.51
N GLN A 154 -0.70 -10.79 -12.78
CA GLN A 154 0.54 -10.49 -12.09
C GLN A 154 0.80 -8.99 -12.11
N GLY A 155 1.22 -8.43 -10.99
CA GLY A 155 1.66 -7.05 -10.89
C GLY A 155 2.86 -6.93 -9.98
N GLU A 156 3.77 -6.02 -10.31
CA GLU A 156 4.92 -5.67 -9.47
C GLU A 156 5.23 -4.18 -9.63
N VAL A 157 5.45 -3.52 -8.51
CA VAL A 157 5.86 -2.12 -8.47
C VAL A 157 6.79 -1.85 -7.28
N ASP A 158 7.90 -1.19 -7.57
CA ASP A 158 8.76 -0.59 -6.55
C ASP A 158 8.43 0.91 -6.48
N ILE A 159 7.87 1.33 -5.33
CA ILE A 159 7.39 2.68 -5.07
C ILE A 159 8.36 3.37 -4.13
N ILE A 160 8.72 4.61 -4.45
CA ILE A 160 9.46 5.50 -3.56
C ILE A 160 8.56 6.69 -3.24
N TRP A 161 8.41 6.97 -1.95
CA TRP A 161 7.76 8.16 -1.44
C TRP A 161 8.79 9.05 -0.76
N GLN A 162 8.68 10.36 -0.96
CA GLN A 162 9.53 11.34 -0.30
C GLN A 162 8.71 12.61 0.00
N GLN A 163 8.98 13.24 1.15
CA GLN A 163 8.44 14.54 1.49
C GLN A 163 9.51 15.49 2.01
N ASP A 164 9.29 16.78 1.76
CA ASP A 164 10.10 17.87 2.26
C ASP A 164 9.25 19.14 2.51
N GLU A 165 9.91 20.27 2.69
CA GLU A 165 9.25 21.54 2.98
C GLU A 165 8.40 22.05 1.82
N THR A 166 8.67 21.61 0.58
CA THR A 166 8.02 22.07 -0.65
C THR A 166 6.83 21.22 -1.09
N GLY A 167 6.70 20.00 -0.56
CA GLY A 167 5.62 19.08 -0.89
C GLY A 167 6.01 17.62 -0.69
N TRP A 168 5.31 16.73 -1.37
CA TRP A 168 5.67 15.32 -1.42
C TRP A 168 5.60 14.76 -2.84
N ARG A 169 6.30 13.66 -3.05
CA ARG A 169 6.37 12.95 -4.32
C ARG A 169 6.27 11.45 -4.10
N LEU A 170 5.64 10.77 -5.05
CA LEU A 170 5.58 9.32 -5.15
C LEU A 170 6.00 8.91 -6.56
N TRP A 171 6.91 7.96 -6.72
CA TRP A 171 7.31 7.52 -8.04
C TRP A 171 7.71 6.05 -8.09
N SER A 172 7.71 5.52 -9.30
CA SER A 172 8.25 4.21 -9.63
C SER A 172 9.00 4.30 -10.95
N ASP A 173 10.23 3.82 -10.96
CA ASP A 173 11.02 3.69 -12.19
C ASP A 173 10.60 2.44 -13.00
N LYS A 174 9.81 1.55 -12.39
CA LYS A 174 9.31 0.34 -13.03
C LYS A 174 8.02 -0.17 -12.38
N VAL A 175 6.97 -0.19 -13.18
CA VAL A 175 5.71 -0.88 -12.95
C VAL A 175 5.57 -1.98 -14.00
N THR A 176 5.21 -3.18 -13.59
CA THR A 176 4.78 -4.23 -14.51
C THR A 176 3.41 -4.73 -14.12
N ALA A 177 2.53 -4.91 -15.09
CA ALA A 177 1.21 -5.51 -14.88
C ALA A 177 0.86 -6.41 -16.07
N ALA A 178 0.25 -7.55 -15.79
CA ALA A 178 -0.27 -8.47 -16.78
C ALA A 178 -1.73 -8.77 -16.43
N THR A 179 -2.61 -8.65 -17.42
CA THR A 179 -4.03 -9.01 -17.34
C THR A 179 -4.30 -10.14 -18.33
N PRO A 180 -5.54 -10.67 -18.42
CA PRO A 180 -5.93 -11.54 -19.53
C PRO A 180 -5.79 -10.89 -20.91
N ASP A 181 -5.85 -9.55 -20.98
CA ASP A 181 -6.04 -8.82 -22.23
C ASP A 181 -4.81 -8.04 -22.67
N LEU A 182 -3.96 -7.62 -21.71
CA LEU A 182 -2.79 -6.79 -21.99
C LEU A 182 -1.64 -7.02 -21.00
N GLN A 183 -0.44 -6.65 -21.43
CA GLN A 183 0.75 -6.55 -20.59
C GLN A 183 1.30 -5.12 -20.66
N VAL A 184 1.67 -4.56 -19.52
CA VAL A 184 2.18 -3.19 -19.38
C VAL A 184 3.53 -3.21 -18.67
N LEU A 185 4.45 -2.40 -19.20
CA LEU A 185 5.67 -1.95 -18.53
C LEU A 185 5.63 -0.44 -18.49
N GLY A 186 5.85 0.17 -17.33
CA GLY A 186 5.80 1.62 -17.22
C GLY A 186 6.64 2.19 -16.11
N ALA A 187 6.61 3.51 -16.00
CA ALA A 187 7.17 4.30 -14.93
C ALA A 187 6.25 5.49 -14.69
N PHE A 188 6.19 5.97 -13.46
CA PHE A 188 5.39 7.16 -13.15
C PHE A 188 6.05 7.99 -12.06
N ARG A 189 5.70 9.27 -12.02
CA ARG A 189 6.00 10.19 -10.93
C ARG A 189 4.79 11.08 -10.69
N LEU A 190 4.36 11.11 -9.44
CA LEU A 190 3.33 11.98 -8.93
C LEU A 190 3.96 13.01 -8.00
N ASP A 191 3.82 14.27 -8.37
CA ASP A 191 4.28 15.44 -7.64
C ASP A 191 3.10 16.14 -6.97
N PHE A 192 3.17 16.33 -5.65
CA PHE A 192 2.18 17.05 -4.85
C PHE A 192 2.85 18.24 -4.15
N PRO A 193 3.16 19.32 -4.89
CA PRO A 193 3.69 20.55 -4.33
C PRO A 193 2.69 21.23 -3.39
N LYS A 194 3.18 21.93 -2.37
CA LYS A 194 2.34 22.78 -1.52
C LYS A 194 1.73 23.92 -2.33
N GLU A 195 0.45 24.19 -2.11
CA GLU A 195 -0.31 25.31 -2.70
C GLU A 195 -0.32 25.34 -4.24
N GLN A 196 -0.01 24.21 -4.88
CA GLN A 196 -0.01 24.05 -6.33
C GLN A 196 -0.74 22.76 -6.70
N SER A 197 -1.26 22.69 -7.92
CA SER A 197 -1.94 21.49 -8.40
C SER A 197 -0.97 20.31 -8.50
N PRO A 198 -1.41 19.09 -8.15
CA PRO A 198 -0.62 17.89 -8.39
C PRO A 198 -0.30 17.69 -9.87
N PHE A 199 0.85 17.07 -10.14
CA PHE A 199 1.29 16.77 -11.49
C PHE A 199 1.70 15.30 -11.63
N LEU A 200 1.22 14.66 -12.70
CA LEU A 200 1.59 13.30 -13.07
C LEU A 200 2.51 13.37 -14.30
N SER A 201 3.66 12.71 -14.21
CA SER A 201 4.43 12.28 -15.38
C SER A 201 4.36 10.77 -15.47
N PHE A 202 4.12 10.21 -16.65
CA PHE A 202 4.16 8.77 -16.82
C PHE A 202 4.63 8.33 -18.20
N TYR A 203 5.17 7.12 -18.21
CA TYR A 203 5.55 6.38 -19.39
C TYR A 203 4.94 4.99 -19.30
N ALA A 204 4.37 4.50 -20.40
CA ALA A 204 3.93 3.12 -20.48
C ALA A 204 4.16 2.55 -21.88
N GLU A 205 4.65 1.31 -21.92
CA GLU A 205 4.61 0.42 -23.06
C GLU A 205 3.55 -0.65 -22.80
N ALA A 206 2.67 -0.90 -23.77
CA ALA A 206 1.61 -1.89 -23.64
C ALA A 206 1.52 -2.81 -24.86
N ASP A 207 1.51 -4.12 -24.61
CA ASP A 207 1.10 -5.12 -25.59
C ASP A 207 -0.36 -5.50 -25.30
N LEU A 208 -1.25 -5.31 -26.27
CA LEU A 208 -2.69 -5.60 -26.17
C LEU A 208 -3.00 -6.84 -26.98
N TYR A 209 -3.40 -7.91 -26.31
CA TYR A 209 -3.71 -9.22 -26.92
C TYR A 209 -5.15 -9.32 -27.40
N ASN A 210 -6.06 -8.56 -26.79
CA ASN A 210 -7.47 -8.50 -27.16
C ASN A 210 -8.00 -7.06 -27.05
N ALA A 211 -7.96 -6.31 -28.16
CA ALA A 211 -8.50 -4.95 -28.17
C ALA A 211 -10.02 -4.87 -27.99
N GLY A 212 -10.75 -5.98 -28.16
CA GLY A 212 -12.18 -6.04 -27.88
C GLY A 212 -12.50 -5.84 -26.40
N GLU A 213 -11.51 -5.97 -25.50
CA GLU A 213 -11.67 -5.72 -24.06
C GLU A 213 -11.29 -4.28 -23.65
N THR A 214 -11.03 -3.38 -24.61
CA THR A 214 -10.61 -1.99 -24.32
C THR A 214 -11.61 -1.26 -23.42
N TRP A 215 -12.92 -1.53 -23.56
CA TRP A 215 -13.99 -0.93 -22.75
C TRP A 215 -13.73 -1.03 -21.23
N ARG A 216 -13.05 -2.10 -20.78
CA ARG A 216 -12.70 -2.32 -19.37
C ARG A 216 -11.65 -1.33 -18.86
N TYR A 217 -10.80 -0.80 -19.74
CA TYR A 217 -9.63 0.00 -19.40
C TYR A 217 -9.82 1.49 -19.71
N LEU A 218 -11.05 1.92 -20.04
CA LEU A 218 -11.40 3.33 -20.29
C LEU A 218 -11.86 4.00 -18.98
N PRO A 219 -11.12 5.01 -18.46
CA PRO A 219 -11.48 5.68 -17.22
C PRO A 219 -12.66 6.63 -17.45
N THR A 220 -13.88 6.17 -17.15
CA THR A 220 -15.15 6.88 -17.43
C THR A 220 -15.17 8.28 -16.84
N LEU A 221 -14.68 8.45 -15.59
CA LEU A 221 -14.66 9.75 -14.91
C LEU A 221 -13.73 10.77 -15.57
N ALA A 222 -12.69 10.32 -16.29
CA ALA A 222 -11.73 11.20 -16.97
C ALA A 222 -12.13 11.48 -18.42
N LEU A 223 -12.74 10.50 -19.11
CA LEU A 223 -13.13 10.62 -20.52
C LEU A 223 -14.53 11.20 -20.72
N GLY A 224 -15.41 11.07 -19.72
CA GLY A 224 -16.84 11.32 -19.87
C GLY A 224 -17.58 10.15 -20.51
N GLN A 225 -18.88 10.08 -20.25
CA GLN A 225 -19.73 8.95 -20.62
C GLN A 225 -19.84 8.76 -22.14
N ASP A 226 -20.12 9.84 -22.89
CA ASP A 226 -20.30 9.76 -24.35
C ASP A 226 -19.08 9.21 -25.09
N LEU A 227 -17.88 9.67 -24.72
CA LEU A 227 -16.63 9.19 -25.33
C LEU A 227 -16.33 7.75 -24.92
N THR A 228 -16.61 7.40 -23.67
CA THR A 228 -16.45 6.04 -23.15
C THR A 228 -17.36 5.06 -23.90
N ASP A 229 -18.63 5.39 -24.08
CA ASP A 229 -19.62 4.57 -24.79
C ASP A 229 -19.26 4.40 -26.27
N TYR A 230 -18.86 5.50 -26.93
CA TYR A 230 -18.40 5.47 -28.31
C TYR A 230 -17.19 4.54 -28.49
N LEU A 231 -16.13 4.70 -27.68
CA LEU A 231 -14.92 3.87 -27.80
C LEU A 231 -15.18 2.41 -27.45
N SER A 232 -16.01 2.16 -26.43
CA SER A 232 -16.41 0.80 -26.02
C SER A 232 -17.15 0.05 -27.13
N THR A 233 -17.92 0.78 -27.93
CA THR A 233 -18.65 0.20 -29.06
C THR A 233 -17.83 0.18 -30.35
N ALA A 234 -16.94 1.15 -30.56
CA ALA A 234 -16.17 1.26 -31.81
C ALA A 234 -15.02 0.24 -31.89
N ILE A 235 -14.39 -0.08 -30.77
CA ILE A 235 -13.23 -0.99 -30.73
C ILE A 235 -13.72 -2.43 -30.54
N GLN A 236 -13.94 -3.12 -31.65
CA GLN A 236 -14.52 -4.47 -31.67
C GLN A 236 -13.51 -5.60 -31.46
N GLY A 237 -12.22 -5.35 -31.70
CA GLY A 237 -11.19 -6.39 -31.66
C GLY A 237 -9.87 -5.95 -32.28
N GLY A 238 -8.83 -6.74 -32.06
CA GLY A 238 -7.50 -6.47 -32.60
C GLY A 238 -6.38 -6.80 -31.62
N LYS A 239 -5.15 -6.55 -32.06
CA LYS A 239 -3.93 -6.67 -31.26
C LYS A 239 -3.07 -5.45 -31.48
N VAL A 240 -2.39 -5.02 -30.43
CA VAL A 240 -1.40 -3.95 -30.52
C VAL A 240 -0.10 -4.47 -29.97
N ASN A 241 0.96 -4.35 -30.77
CA ASN A 241 2.32 -4.64 -30.32
C ASN A 241 2.95 -3.31 -29.93
N THR A 242 3.23 -3.15 -28.65
CA THR A 242 4.05 -2.08 -28.07
C THR A 242 3.49 -0.68 -28.35
N ALA A 243 2.26 -0.44 -27.89
CA ALA A 243 1.74 0.92 -27.78
C ALA A 243 2.60 1.72 -26.79
N LYS A 244 2.93 2.96 -27.11
CA LYS A 244 3.70 3.84 -26.22
C LYS A 244 2.86 5.04 -25.81
N LEU A 245 2.80 5.27 -24.51
CA LEU A 245 2.12 6.39 -23.88
C LEU A 245 3.16 7.21 -23.13
N LEU A 246 3.13 8.52 -23.33
CA LEU A 246 3.99 9.48 -22.65
C LEU A 246 3.16 10.70 -22.28
N TRP A 247 3.28 11.12 -21.02
CA TRP A 247 2.66 12.32 -20.48
C TRP A 247 3.60 12.99 -19.47
#